data_AF-A0A1Z4LQT7-F1
#
_entry.id   AF-A0A1Z4LQT7-F1
#
_cell.length_a   1.000
_cell.length_b   1.000
_cell.length_c   1.000
_cell.angle_alpha   90.00
_cell.angle_beta   90.00
_cell.angle_gamma   90.00
#
_symmetry.space_group_name_H-M   'P 1'
#
loop_
_entity.id
_entity.type
_entity.pdbx_description
1 polymer ?
#
loop_
_entity_poly.entity_id
_entity_poly.type
_entity_poly.pdbx_seq_one_letter_code
_entity_poly.pdbx_strand_id
1 'polypeptide(L)'
;MKAIETTATINENGELTLDGLLEVTKPQRVRVIVLLSEDEEVDDSDETPTEEAIEGIHQGIREALSGQTIPLSQMWDGIDRESWDGMDAETWDGIDAE
;
A
#
# COMPACT_ATOMS: atom_id res chain seq x y z
N MET A 1 19.90 -19.26 13.23
CA MET A 1 20.23 -17.83 13.16
C MET A 1 19.19 -17.09 13.99
N LYS A 2 19.57 -16.06 14.76
CA LYS A 2 18.63 -15.26 15.57
C LYS A 2 18.66 -13.83 15.04
N ALA A 3 17.50 -13.28 14.71
CA ALA A 3 17.35 -11.88 14.34
C ALA A 3 17.05 -11.04 15.59
N ILE A 4 17.53 -9.80 15.60
CA ILE A 4 17.22 -8.80 16.62
C ILE A 4 16.74 -7.57 15.86
N GLU A 5 15.55 -7.10 16.21
CA GLU A 5 14.98 -5.86 15.71
C GLU A 5 15.20 -4.77 16.76
N THR A 6 15.74 -3.62 16.32
CA THR A 6 15.97 -2.45 17.15
C THR A 6 15.90 -1.22 16.26
N THR A 7 15.62 -0.07 16.86
CA THR A 7 15.71 1.22 16.17
C THR A 7 17.16 1.67 16.06
N ALA A 8 17.45 2.35 14.96
CA ALA A 8 18.75 2.90 14.65
C ALA A 8 18.58 4.11 13.74
N THR A 9 19.48 5.08 13.88
CA THR A 9 19.48 6.30 13.08
C THR A 9 20.63 6.25 12.08
N ILE A 10 20.34 6.53 10.80
CA ILE A 10 21.37 6.81 9.79
C ILE A 10 21.58 8.31 9.76
N ASN A 11 22.81 8.75 10.05
CA ASN A 11 23.14 10.18 10.04
C ASN A 11 23.42 10.69 8.61
N GLU A 12 23.64 12.00 8.46
CA GLU A 12 23.93 12.66 7.17
C GLU A 12 25.18 12.12 6.47
N ASN A 13 26.10 11.50 7.20
CA ASN A 13 27.31 10.89 6.66
C ASN A 13 27.09 9.42 6.23
N GLY A 14 25.88 8.88 6.41
CA GLY A 14 25.54 7.49 6.12
C GLY A 14 25.98 6.49 7.20
N GLU A 15 26.32 6.95 8.41
CA GLU A 15 26.71 6.07 9.50
C GLU A 15 25.48 5.60 10.29
N LEU A 16 25.35 4.28 10.47
CA LEU A 16 24.29 3.66 11.26
C LEU A 16 24.67 3.68 12.75
N THR A 17 23.89 4.40 13.55
CA THR A 17 24.02 4.42 15.01
C THR A 17 22.81 3.74 15.64
N LEU A 18 23.03 2.72 16.45
CA LEU A 18 21.96 2.07 17.19
C LEU A 18 21.52 2.96 18.35
N ASP A 19 20.21 3.09 18.58
CA ASP A 19 19.68 3.91 19.67
C ASP A 19 19.93 3.27 21.06
N GLY A 20 20.31 1.99 21.08
CA GLY A 20 20.62 1.22 22.27
C GLY A 20 21.63 0.10 22.03
N LEU A 21 22.09 -0.50 23.14
CA LEU A 21 23.02 -1.62 23.10
C LEU A 21 22.31 -2.92 22.67
N LEU A 22 22.96 -3.69 21.79
CA LEU A 22 22.52 -5.05 21.48
C LEU A 22 22.91 -5.99 22.61
N GLU A 23 21.94 -6.75 23.13
CA GLU A 23 22.17 -7.79 24.13
C GLU A 23 22.82 -9.03 23.52
N VAL A 24 24.05 -8.88 23.03
CA VAL A 24 24.88 -9.97 22.53
C VAL A 24 25.82 -10.47 23.62
N THR A 25 25.78 -11.78 23.89
CA THR A 25 26.57 -12.41 24.95
C THR A 25 28.07 -12.45 24.68
N LYS A 26 28.53 -12.29 23.43
CA LYS A 26 29.95 -12.36 23.04
C LYS A 26 30.25 -11.46 21.82
N PRO A 27 31.46 -10.89 21.71
CA PRO A 27 31.90 -10.23 20.49
C PRO A 27 31.88 -11.20 19.31
N GLN A 28 31.15 -10.85 18.25
CA GLN A 28 31.00 -11.67 17.06
C GLN A 28 30.72 -10.80 15.84
N ARG A 29 31.03 -11.32 14.64
CA ARG A 29 30.59 -10.67 13.38
C ARG A 29 29.11 -10.93 13.18
N VAL A 30 28.39 -9.91 12.73
CA VAL A 30 26.95 -9.97 12.41
C VAL A 30 26.70 -9.51 10.99
N ARG A 31 25.55 -9.88 10.44
CA ARG A 31 25.03 -9.37 9.16
C ARG A 31 23.89 -8.42 9.48
N VAL A 32 23.95 -7.20 8.95
CA VAL A 32 22.94 -6.15 9.18
C VAL A 32 22.04 -6.07 7.95
N ILE A 33 20.74 -5.96 8.17
CA ILE A 33 19.73 -5.67 7.15
C ILE A 33 19.08 -4.35 7.60
N VAL A 34 19.07 -3.36 6.72
CA VAL A 34 18.43 -2.06 6.98
C VAL A 34 17.14 -2.03 6.18
N LEU A 35 16.03 -1.77 6.85
CA LEU A 35 14.73 -1.51 6.24
C LEU A 35 14.55 0.00 6.23
N LEU A 36 14.49 0.59 5.04
CA LEU A 36 14.15 2.00 4.88
C LEU A 36 12.65 2.05 4.60
N SER A 37 11.92 2.91 5.32
CA SER A 37 10.60 3.31 4.87
C SER A 37 10.79 4.09 3.58
N GLU A 38 10.14 3.66 2.50
CA GLU A 38 9.89 4.57 1.39
C GLU A 38 9.06 5.71 1.98
N ASP A 39 9.60 6.93 1.97
CA ASP A 39 8.79 8.12 2.23
C ASP A 39 7.56 7.98 1.33
N GLU A 40 6.37 8.16 1.91
CA GLU A 40 5.08 8.16 1.20
C GLU A 40 4.97 9.40 0.27
N GLU A 41 6.00 9.65 -0.54
CA GLU A 41 5.94 10.52 -1.71
C GLU A 41 5.75 9.66 -2.96
N VAL A 42 4.81 8.74 -2.88
CA VAL A 42 4.06 8.38 -4.08
C VAL A 42 3.00 9.47 -4.18
N ASP A 43 3.28 10.49 -4.99
CA ASP A 43 2.21 11.28 -5.60
C ASP A 43 1.49 10.34 -6.58
N ASP A 44 0.75 9.37 -6.02
CA ASP A 44 -0.24 8.62 -6.74
C ASP A 44 -1.37 9.62 -6.99
N SER A 45 -1.24 10.43 -8.05
CA SER A 45 -2.25 11.40 -8.45
C SER A 45 -3.61 10.75 -8.80
N ASP A 46 -3.67 9.41 -8.81
CA ASP A 46 -4.88 8.57 -8.91
C ASP A 46 -5.48 8.18 -7.55
N GLU A 47 -4.82 8.49 -6.43
CA GLU A 47 -5.32 8.22 -5.09
C GLU A 47 -6.41 9.23 -4.73
N THR A 48 -7.57 8.72 -4.31
CA THR A 48 -8.65 9.57 -3.82
C THR A 48 -8.18 10.26 -2.54
N PRO A 49 -8.26 11.61 -2.42
CA PRO A 49 -7.87 12.31 -1.22
C PRO A 49 -8.53 11.72 0.03
N THR A 50 -7.77 11.63 1.12
CA THR A 50 -8.24 10.98 2.36
C THR A 50 -9.57 11.58 2.85
N GLU A 51 -9.74 12.90 2.74
CA GLU A 51 -10.98 13.58 3.11
C GLU A 51 -12.18 13.12 2.26
N GLU A 52 -12.00 12.99 0.94
CA GLU A 52 -13.06 12.53 0.04
C GLU A 52 -13.44 11.07 0.31
N ALA A 53 -12.45 10.22 0.58
CA ALA A 53 -12.69 8.83 0.97
C ALA A 53 -13.50 8.73 2.28
N ILE A 54 -13.13 9.53 3.29
CA ILE A 54 -13.84 9.59 4.58
C ILE A 54 -15.29 10.08 4.40
N GLU A 55 -15.49 11.12 3.60
CA GLU A 55 -16.84 11.64 3.30
C GLU A 55 -17.71 10.59 2.59
N GLY A 56 -17.14 9.89 1.60
CA GLY A 56 -17.82 8.79 0.90
C GLY A 56 -18.24 7.66 1.84
N ILE A 57 -17.36 7.27 2.77
CA ILE A 57 -17.66 6.25 3.79
C ILE A 57 -18.80 6.71 4.71
N HIS A 58 -18.73 7.94 5.22
CA HIS A 58 -19.80 8.49 6.07
C HIS A 58 -21.14 8.57 5.34
N GLN A 59 -21.13 8.92 4.06
CA GLN A 59 -22.32 8.93 3.22
C GLN A 59 -22.89 7.51 3.05
N GLY A 60 -22.07 6.54 2.65
CA GLY A 60 -22.51 5.15 2.47
C GLY A 60 -23.10 4.53 3.76
N ILE A 61 -22.53 4.85 4.92
CA ILE A 61 -23.09 4.42 6.22
C ILE A 61 -24.46 5.05 6.48
N ARG A 62 -24.63 6.36 6.21
CA ARG A 62 -25.92 7.04 6.38
C ARG A 62 -27.00 6.48 5.44
N GLU A 63 -26.63 6.18 4.20
CA GLU A 63 -27.51 5.56 3.20
C GLU A 63 -27.91 4.14 3.62
N ALA A 64 -26.95 3.34 4.10
CA ALA A 64 -27.21 2.00 4.62
C ALA A 64 -28.18 2.01 5.82
N LEU A 65 -27.96 2.91 6.78
CA LEU A 65 -28.82 3.03 7.97
C LEU A 65 -30.21 3.59 7.64
N SER A 66 -30.35 4.39 6.59
CA SER A 66 -31.65 4.92 6.14
C SER A 66 -32.37 4.01 5.15
N GLY A 67 -31.78 2.87 4.77
CA GLY A 67 -32.34 1.93 3.79
C GLY A 67 -32.25 2.42 2.34
N GLN A 68 -31.47 3.47 2.07
CA GLN A 68 -31.22 4.00 0.74
C GLN A 68 -30.11 3.18 0.06
N THR A 69 -30.36 1.88 -0.11
CA THR A 69 -29.41 0.91 -0.69
C THR A 69 -30.06 0.12 -1.82
N ILE A 70 -29.26 -0.35 -2.76
CA ILE A 70 -29.70 -1.33 -3.76
C ILE A 70 -29.27 -2.75 -3.36
N PRO A 71 -30.02 -3.80 -3.75
CA PRO A 71 -29.58 -5.17 -3.56
C PRO A 71 -28.27 -5.45 -4.31
N LEU A 72 -27.38 -6.26 -3.74
CA LEU A 72 -26.10 -6.59 -4.36
C LEU A 72 -26.25 -7.20 -5.76
N SER A 73 -27.30 -7.99 -6.00
CA SER A 73 -27.60 -8.55 -7.32
C SER A 73 -27.92 -7.51 -8.38
N GLN A 74 -28.37 -6.32 -7.97
CA GLN A 74 -28.72 -5.20 -8.84
C GLN A 74 -27.55 -4.21 -9.01
N MET A 75 -26.49 -4.32 -8.19
CA MET A 75 -25.31 -3.44 -8.28
C MET A 75 -24.55 -3.60 -9.59
N TRP A 76 -24.66 -4.77 -10.22
CA TRP A 76 -24.04 -5.09 -11.50
C TRP A 76 -24.91 -4.71 -12.70
N ASP A 77 -26.18 -4.36 -12.48
CA ASP A 77 -27.10 -4.00 -13.56
C ASP A 77 -26.70 -2.61 -14.10
N GLY A 78 -26.27 -2.56 -15.37
CA GLY A 78 -25.82 -1.32 -16.01
C GLY A 78 -24.30 -1.12 -15.99
N ILE A 79 -23.53 -2.01 -15.36
CA ILE A 79 -22.10 -2.14 -15.61
C ILE A 79 -21.94 -3.07 -16.81
N ASP A 80 -21.60 -2.49 -17.96
CA ASP A 80 -21.53 -3.22 -19.22
C ASP A 80 -20.37 -4.24 -19.21
N ARG A 81 -20.69 -5.54 -19.38
CA ARG A 81 -19.67 -6.59 -19.52
C ARG A 81 -18.94 -6.51 -20.86
N GLU A 82 -19.53 -5.84 -21.85
CA GLU A 82 -19.05 -5.81 -23.24
C GLU A 82 -17.77 -4.97 -23.41
N SER A 83 -17.39 -4.15 -22.40
CA SER A 83 -16.11 -3.43 -22.40
C SER A 83 -14.88 -4.37 -22.36
N TRP A 84 -15.06 -5.64 -22.00
CA TRP A 84 -13.96 -6.60 -21.86
C TRP A 84 -13.97 -7.70 -22.94
N ASP A 85 -14.96 -7.73 -23.84
CA ASP A 85 -15.11 -8.78 -24.87
C ASP A 85 -14.32 -8.48 -26.17
N GLY A 86 -13.59 -7.36 -26.20
CA GLY A 86 -12.78 -6.90 -27.33
C GLY A 86 -11.26 -6.89 -27.11
N MET A 87 -10.78 -7.26 -25.92
CA MET A 87 -9.35 -7.39 -25.64
C MET A 87 -8.91 -8.84 -25.83
N ASP A 88 -8.40 -9.14 -27.01
CA ASP A 88 -7.61 -10.33 -27.25
C ASP A 88 -6.33 -10.32 -26.38
N ALA A 89 -5.88 -11.52 -26.00
CA ALA A 89 -4.69 -11.71 -25.16
C ALA A 89 -3.40 -11.12 -25.79
N GLU A 90 -3.42 -10.82 -27.11
CA GLU A 90 -2.29 -10.25 -27.85
C GLU A 90 -2.18 -8.72 -27.68
N THR A 91 -3.23 -8.04 -27.20
CA THR A 91 -3.19 -6.58 -26.93
C THR A 91 -2.53 -6.25 -25.58
N TRP A 92 -2.44 -7.21 -24.66
CA TRP A 92 -1.80 -7.00 -23.34
C TRP A 92 -0.27 -7.10 -23.35
N ASP A 93 0.35 -7.76 -24.35
CA ASP A 93 1.82 -7.96 -24.41
C ASP A 93 2.57 -6.74 -24.97
N GLY A 94 1.84 -5.69 -25.41
CA GLY A 94 2.41 -4.51 -26.07
C GLY A 94 2.49 -3.24 -25.22
N ILE A 95 2.02 -3.25 -23.97
CA ILE A 95 1.91 -2.01 -23.15
C ILE A 95 3.13 -1.80 -22.23
N ASP A 96 3.95 -2.82 -21.98
CA ASP A 96 5.19 -2.72 -21.19
C ASP A 96 6.47 -2.58 -22.05
N ALA A 97 6.34 -2.12 -23.30
CA ALA A 97 7.47 -1.88 -24.18
C ALA A 97 7.45 -0.44 -24.74
N GLU A 98 7.65 0.56 -23.87
CA GLU A 98 8.52 1.72 -24.13
C GLU A 98 8.82 2.52 -22.86
#